data_AF-A0A147BUT7-F1
#
_entry.id   AF-A0A147BUT7-F1
#
_cell.length_a   1.000
_cell.length_b   1.000
_cell.length_c   1.000
_cell.angle_alpha   90.00
_cell.angle_beta   90.00
_cell.angle_gamma   90.00
#
_symmetry.space_group_name_H-M   'P 1'
#
loop_
_entity.id
_entity.type
_entity.pdbx_description
1 polymer ?
#
loop_
_entity_poly.entity_id
_entity_poly.type
_entity_poly.pdbx_seq_one_letter_code
_entity_poly.pdbx_strand_id
1 'polypeptide(L)'
;MDETLPSSTVFLLLVCSSAVPIVTQGNSFDDMYKEASIILGSQRHTVSPCEDFYDYVCKALPTGTKDYKSRTTDDPEKKLQAELMPLLTSKGPSPWKQTAEDKVKMAFQACLRDTGDEVWKEAVEATLRQYNLNPWPLKSTHTKARPSLEGLLMKTGLSPLFQMSVVKDDSVKEGNRLLLEQQGYVFIRMAQMNSNCSTVEFGRLRAYARYAMYCISTLRPWMSVMEVFDTVYSMLALEVELARISRTKQGFQKTSLLTFEELESIFPLFFIFRYS
;
A
#
# COMPACT_ATOMS: atom_id res chain seq x y z
N MET A 1 -17.72 -6.76 -3.05
CA MET A 1 -16.53 -5.92 -2.80
C MET A 1 -15.97 -6.40 -1.48
N ASP A 2 -15.14 -7.44 -1.54
CA ASP A 2 -14.29 -7.82 -0.41
C ASP A 2 -12.98 -7.09 -0.62
N GLU A 3 -12.67 -6.15 0.25
CA GLU A 3 -11.32 -5.62 0.36
C GLU A 3 -10.45 -6.76 0.89
N THR A 4 -9.73 -7.44 0.01
CA THR A 4 -8.70 -8.40 0.41
C THR A 4 -7.59 -7.63 1.12
N LEU A 5 -7.70 -7.60 2.45
CA LEU A 5 -6.66 -7.17 3.36
C LEU A 5 -5.33 -7.85 3.01
N PRO A 6 -4.18 -7.16 3.12
CA PRO A 6 -2.87 -7.78 2.95
C PRO A 6 -2.74 -9.06 3.78
N SER A 7 -2.07 -10.09 3.24
CA SER A 7 -1.91 -11.40 3.90
C SER A 7 -1.32 -11.31 5.32
N SER A 8 -0.59 -10.23 5.64
CA SER A 8 -0.09 -9.94 6.99
C SER A 8 -1.18 -9.48 7.96
N THR A 9 -2.19 -8.75 7.48
CA THR A 9 -3.35 -8.32 8.27
C THR A 9 -4.33 -9.48 8.51
N VAL A 10 -4.45 -10.39 7.54
CA VAL A 10 -5.25 -11.63 7.68
C VAL A 10 -4.65 -12.56 8.74
N PHE A 11 -3.32 -12.68 8.81
CA PHE A 11 -2.65 -13.47 9.86
C PHE A 11 -2.81 -12.87 11.27
N LEU A 12 -2.78 -11.54 11.40
CA LEU A 12 -3.05 -10.87 12.68
C LEU A 12 -4.51 -11.05 13.13
N LEU A 13 -5.46 -10.97 12.20
CA LEU A 13 -6.89 -11.18 12.49
C LEU A 13 -7.21 -12.65 12.86
N LEU A 14 -6.56 -13.63 12.23
CA LEU A 14 -6.74 -15.05 12.53
C LEU A 14 -6.19 -15.46 13.91
N VAL A 15 -5.05 -14.89 14.33
CA VAL A 15 -4.47 -15.17 15.65
C VAL A 15 -5.30 -14.55 16.79
N CYS A 16 -5.93 -13.41 16.54
CA CYS A 16 -6.84 -12.77 17.53
C CYS A 16 -8.21 -13.45 17.64
N SER A 17 -8.63 -14.25 16.66
CA SER A 17 -9.96 -14.88 16.64
C SER A 17 -10.07 -16.15 17.50
N SER A 18 -8.95 -16.78 17.85
CA SER A 18 -8.94 -18.04 18.63
C SER A 18 -8.79 -17.87 20.15
N ALA A 19 -8.74 -16.64 20.66
CA ALA A 19 -8.49 -16.37 22.09
C ALA A 19 -9.58 -15.55 22.80
N VAL A 20 -10.73 -15.30 22.17
CA VAL A 20 -11.83 -14.60 22.85
C VAL A 20 -12.82 -15.63 23.40
N PRO A 21 -12.80 -15.95 24.70
CA PRO A 21 -13.97 -16.57 25.32
C PRO A 21 -15.15 -15.60 25.14
N ILE A 22 -16.25 -16.09 24.58
CA ILE A 22 -17.54 -15.40 24.62
C ILE A 22 -17.97 -15.37 26.08
N VAL A 23 -17.55 -14.32 26.80
CA VAL A 23 -18.10 -13.96 28.09
C VAL A 23 -19.21 -12.97 27.80
N THR A 24 -20.46 -13.44 27.85
CA THR A 24 -21.61 -12.57 28.00
C THR A 24 -21.57 -12.00 29.42
N GLN A 25 -20.77 -10.95 29.63
CA GLN A 25 -20.79 -10.15 30.85
C GLN A 25 -21.92 -9.13 30.69
N GLY A 26 -22.93 -9.21 31.57
CA GLY A 26 -23.93 -8.14 31.68
C GLY A 26 -23.21 -6.84 32.00
N ASN A 27 -23.41 -5.81 31.18
CA ASN A 27 -22.71 -4.52 31.27
C ASN A 27 -22.79 -3.97 32.70
N SER A 28 -21.64 -3.62 33.29
CA SER A 28 -21.59 -2.97 34.59
C SER A 28 -22.21 -1.58 34.50
N PHE A 29 -22.76 -1.07 35.60
CA PHE A 29 -23.26 0.31 35.69
C PHE A 29 -22.20 1.34 35.26
N ASP A 30 -20.92 1.06 35.55
CA ASP A 30 -19.79 1.90 35.15
C ASP A 30 -19.59 1.95 33.63
N ASP A 31 -19.84 0.85 32.92
CA ASP A 31 -19.72 0.79 31.46
C ASP A 31 -20.83 1.63 30.80
N MET A 32 -22.07 1.50 31.31
CA MET A 32 -23.21 2.31 30.86
C MET A 32 -23.00 3.79 31.14
N TYR A 33 -22.45 4.14 32.30
CA TYR A 33 -22.17 5.52 32.68
C TYR A 33 -21.07 6.12 31.79
N LYS A 34 -20.03 5.35 31.47
CA LYS A 34 -18.95 5.78 30.56
C LYS A 34 -19.50 6.04 29.16
N GLU A 35 -20.30 5.13 28.62
CA GLU A 35 -20.91 5.27 27.29
C GLU A 35 -21.86 6.48 27.23
N ALA A 36 -22.74 6.62 28.21
CA ALA A 36 -23.64 7.77 28.31
C ALA A 36 -22.88 9.11 28.44
N SER A 37 -21.78 9.14 29.18
CA SER A 37 -20.96 10.34 29.36
C SER A 37 -20.29 10.80 28.05
N ILE A 38 -19.86 9.86 27.19
CA ILE A 38 -19.31 10.18 25.87
C ILE A 38 -20.40 10.74 24.96
N ILE A 39 -21.57 10.09 24.92
CA ILE A 39 -22.70 10.52 24.09
C ILE A 39 -23.17 11.91 24.50
N LEU A 40 -23.38 12.14 25.80
CA LEU A 40 -23.83 13.44 26.30
C LEU A 40 -22.75 14.52 26.16
N GLY A 41 -21.48 14.16 26.36
CA GLY A 41 -20.36 15.09 26.20
C GLY A 41 -20.09 15.52 24.75
N SER A 42 -20.57 14.75 23.76
CA SER A 42 -20.45 15.08 22.34
C SER A 42 -21.55 16.01 21.82
N GLN A 43 -22.63 16.19 22.59
CA GLN A 43 -23.81 16.92 22.13
C GLN A 43 -23.67 18.43 22.24
N ARG A 44 -24.11 19.15 21.20
CA ARG A 44 -24.20 20.60 21.15
C ARG A 44 -25.67 21.03 21.19
N HIS A 45 -26.17 21.32 22.38
CA HIS A 45 -27.57 21.72 22.59
C HIS A 45 -27.95 23.12 22.03
N THR A 46 -27.06 23.76 21.28
CA THR A 46 -27.33 25.06 20.63
C THR A 46 -27.87 24.93 19.20
N VAL A 47 -27.91 23.70 18.63
CA VAL A 47 -28.47 23.40 17.31
C VAL A 47 -29.55 22.33 17.47
N SER A 48 -30.64 22.41 16.73
CA SER A 48 -31.67 21.37 16.78
C SER A 48 -31.19 20.09 16.06
N PRO A 49 -31.38 18.89 16.64
CA PRO A 49 -31.07 17.63 15.95
C PRO A 49 -31.89 17.44 14.67
N CYS A 50 -33.05 18.09 14.57
CA CYS A 50 -33.91 18.04 13.39
C CYS A 50 -33.47 19.01 12.28
N GLU A 51 -32.57 19.95 12.59
CA GLU A 51 -32.05 20.94 11.63
C GLU A 51 -30.67 20.54 11.10
N ASP A 52 -29.74 20.18 12.00
CA ASP A 52 -28.42 19.66 11.66
C ASP A 52 -27.99 18.65 12.72
N PHE A 53 -28.37 17.39 12.50
CA PHE A 53 -28.01 16.28 13.39
C PHE A 53 -26.49 16.10 13.52
N TYR A 54 -25.72 16.45 12.48
CA TYR A 54 -24.28 16.35 12.51
C TYR A 54 -23.66 17.44 13.42
N ASP A 55 -24.16 18.68 13.40
CA ASP A 55 -23.73 19.72 14.34
C ASP A 55 -24.15 19.39 15.77
N TYR A 56 -25.39 18.90 15.94
CA TYR A 56 -25.92 18.50 17.23
C TYR A 56 -25.07 17.43 17.92
N VAL A 57 -24.52 16.45 17.19
CA VAL A 57 -23.81 15.30 17.79
C VAL A 57 -22.29 15.36 17.63
N CYS A 58 -21.75 16.01 16.60
CA CYS A 58 -20.34 15.82 16.21
C CYS A 58 -19.46 17.07 16.30
N LYS A 59 -20.03 18.29 16.42
CA LYS A 59 -19.26 19.55 16.40
C LYS A 59 -18.86 20.10 17.77
N ALA A 60 -19.46 19.62 18.88
CA ALA A 60 -19.07 20.03 20.24
C ALA A 60 -17.82 19.32 20.78
N LEU A 61 -17.30 18.31 20.07
CA LEU A 61 -16.01 17.70 20.41
C LEU A 61 -14.89 18.77 20.32
N PRO A 62 -13.96 18.83 21.30
CA PRO A 62 -12.96 19.90 21.38
C PRO A 62 -12.22 20.12 20.05
N THR A 63 -12.37 21.31 19.50
CA THR A 63 -11.87 21.76 18.20
C THR A 63 -10.35 22.00 18.16
N GLY A 64 -9.57 21.20 18.88
CA GLY A 64 -8.11 21.34 19.00
C GLY A 64 -7.28 20.60 17.94
N THR A 65 -7.82 19.56 17.30
CA THR A 65 -7.09 18.78 16.29
C THR A 65 -7.93 18.53 15.04
N LYS A 66 -7.30 18.69 13.88
CA LYS A 66 -7.93 18.67 12.54
C LYS A 66 -8.26 17.25 12.04
N ASP A 67 -7.92 16.20 12.79
CA ASP A 67 -8.12 14.81 12.38
C ASP A 67 -9.22 14.12 13.20
N TYR A 68 -10.27 13.64 12.53
CA TYR A 68 -11.33 12.82 13.11
C TYR A 68 -10.78 11.59 13.87
N LYS A 69 -9.69 10.97 13.36
CA LYS A 69 -8.99 9.85 14.01
C LYS A 69 -8.33 10.22 15.35
N SER A 70 -8.07 11.51 15.59
CA SER A 70 -7.45 11.98 16.84
C SER A 70 -8.46 12.36 17.92
N ARG A 71 -9.77 12.30 17.62
CA ARG A 71 -10.84 12.91 18.43
C ARG A 71 -11.52 11.98 19.43
N THR A 72 -11.33 10.68 19.32
CA THR A 72 -11.78 9.75 20.37
C THR A 72 -10.58 9.42 21.25
N THR A 73 -10.74 9.61 22.56
CA THR A 73 -9.82 9.06 23.58
C THR A 73 -9.71 7.53 23.50
N ASP A 74 -10.62 6.90 22.75
CA ASP A 74 -10.63 5.50 22.36
C ASP A 74 -10.38 5.37 20.84
N ASP A 75 -9.22 5.80 20.34
CA ASP A 75 -8.77 5.41 19.00
C ASP A 75 -8.39 3.92 19.06
N PRO A 76 -9.20 3.00 18.49
CA PRO A 76 -8.99 1.57 18.62
C PRO A 76 -7.66 1.13 17.99
N GLU A 77 -7.18 1.85 16.96
CA GLU A 77 -5.90 1.56 16.31
C GLU A 77 -4.74 1.89 17.26
N LYS A 78 -4.78 3.05 17.93
CA LYS A 78 -3.76 3.43 18.93
C LYS A 78 -3.81 2.55 20.18
N LYS A 79 -5.02 2.20 20.64
CA LYS A 79 -5.19 1.30 21.79
C LYS A 79 -4.61 -0.08 21.47
N LEU A 80 -4.95 -0.63 20.30
CA LEU A 80 -4.39 -1.89 19.82
C LEU A 80 -2.86 -1.80 19.67
N GLN A 81 -2.33 -0.70 19.12
CA GLN A 81 -0.89 -0.49 19.02
C GLN A 81 -0.21 -0.48 20.40
N ALA A 82 -0.80 0.21 21.38
CA ALA A 82 -0.29 0.27 22.75
C ALA A 82 -0.32 -1.09 23.45
N GLU A 83 -1.34 -1.92 23.18
CA GLU A 83 -1.45 -3.28 23.71
C GLU A 83 -0.49 -4.27 23.01
N LEU A 84 -0.29 -4.14 21.71
CA LEU A 84 0.60 -5.01 20.93
C LEU A 84 2.09 -4.70 21.17
N MET A 85 2.44 -3.43 21.38
CA MET A 85 3.83 -2.99 21.57
C MET A 85 4.59 -3.78 22.64
N PRO A 86 4.10 -3.95 23.89
CA PRO A 86 4.80 -4.73 24.90
C PRO A 86 4.88 -6.22 24.55
N LEU A 87 3.87 -6.77 23.87
CA LEU A 87 3.88 -8.18 23.42
C LEU A 87 4.99 -8.41 22.40
N LEU A 88 5.11 -7.51 21.42
CA LEU A 88 6.08 -7.62 20.32
C LEU A 88 7.51 -7.26 20.73
N THR A 89 7.69 -6.45 21.78
CA THR A 89 9.00 -6.04 22.31
C THR A 89 9.48 -6.91 23.49
N SER A 90 8.64 -7.80 24.00
CA SER A 90 9.01 -8.79 25.02
C SER A 90 10.23 -9.64 24.59
N LYS A 91 10.92 -10.23 25.57
CA LYS A 91 12.21 -10.92 25.38
C LYS A 91 12.15 -11.90 24.20
N GLY A 92 13.03 -11.67 23.22
CA GLY A 92 13.06 -12.41 21.96
C GLY A 92 13.42 -13.89 22.12
N PRO A 93 13.10 -14.72 21.12
CA PRO A 93 13.24 -16.18 21.18
C PRO A 93 14.66 -16.70 21.36
N SER A 94 14.74 -17.90 21.96
CA SER A 94 15.97 -18.72 21.97
C SER A 94 16.30 -19.21 20.55
N PRO A 95 17.58 -19.27 20.15
CA PRO A 95 17.99 -19.67 18.79
C PRO A 95 17.56 -21.07 18.36
N TRP A 96 17.22 -21.93 19.32
CA TRP A 96 17.16 -23.37 19.11
C TRP A 96 15.77 -23.92 18.77
N LYS A 97 14.71 -23.11 18.91
CA LYS A 97 13.34 -23.45 18.47
C LYS A 97 12.50 -22.18 18.34
N GLN A 98 12.04 -21.87 17.12
CA GLN A 98 11.26 -20.66 16.83
C GLN A 98 9.82 -21.03 16.46
N THR A 99 8.86 -20.47 17.18
CA THR A 99 7.42 -20.49 16.85
C THR A 99 7.06 -19.40 15.83
N ALA A 100 5.80 -19.37 15.37
CA ALA A 100 5.32 -18.28 14.52
C ALA A 100 5.36 -16.92 15.25
N GLU A 101 5.01 -16.90 16.53
CA GLU A 101 5.07 -15.71 17.39
C GLU A 101 6.50 -15.17 17.49
N ASP A 102 7.47 -16.07 17.66
CA ASP A 102 8.89 -15.73 17.71
C ASP A 102 9.38 -15.03 16.44
N LYS A 103 8.93 -15.49 15.26
CA LYS A 103 9.22 -14.86 13.97
C LYS A 103 8.61 -13.48 13.84
N VAL A 104 7.37 -13.29 14.32
CA VAL A 104 6.71 -11.99 14.33
C VAL A 104 7.45 -11.01 15.24
N LYS A 105 7.84 -11.43 16.45
CA LYS A 105 8.63 -10.60 17.38
C LYS A 105 9.98 -10.22 16.78
N MET A 106 10.70 -11.17 16.18
CA MET A 106 11.99 -10.89 15.53
C MET A 106 11.85 -9.91 14.37
N ALA A 107 10.85 -10.07 13.51
CA ALA A 107 10.59 -9.16 12.40
C ALA A 107 10.23 -7.75 12.89
N PHE A 108 9.39 -7.65 13.93
CA PHE A 108 9.03 -6.38 14.53
C PHE A 108 10.22 -5.67 15.17
N GLN A 109 11.03 -6.40 15.95
CA GLN A 109 12.25 -5.87 16.54
C GLN A 109 13.29 -5.46 15.49
N ALA A 110 13.38 -6.19 14.37
CA ALA A 110 14.23 -5.80 13.25
C ALA A 110 13.75 -4.50 12.60
N CYS A 111 12.43 -4.29 12.49
CA CYS A 111 11.84 -3.05 11.98
C CYS A 111 12.05 -1.84 12.91
N LEU A 112 12.09 -2.06 14.23
CA LEU A 112 12.35 -0.99 15.21
C LEU A 112 13.82 -0.59 15.33
N ARG A 113 14.74 -1.43 14.85
CA ARG A 113 16.15 -1.04 14.82
C ARG A 113 16.26 0.14 13.87
N ASP A 114 16.75 1.25 14.41
CA ASP A 114 17.14 2.39 13.59
C ASP A 114 18.34 1.96 12.75
N THR A 115 18.03 1.44 11.57
CA THR A 115 19.00 1.17 10.54
C THR A 115 19.16 2.48 9.79
N GLY A 116 20.28 3.17 9.98
CA GLY A 116 20.55 4.42 9.29
C GLY A 116 20.40 4.31 7.77
N ASP A 117 20.37 5.45 7.08
CA ASP A 117 20.05 5.59 5.64
C ASP A 117 20.87 4.69 4.69
N GLU A 118 21.97 4.09 5.11
CA GLU A 118 22.78 3.20 4.26
C GLU A 118 22.18 1.79 4.12
N VAL A 119 21.40 1.29 5.09
CA VAL A 119 20.93 -0.11 5.07
C VAL A 119 19.92 -0.36 3.95
N TRP A 120 19.00 0.57 3.72
CA TRP A 120 18.05 0.44 2.60
C TRP A 120 18.76 0.51 1.25
N LYS A 121 19.77 1.39 1.14
CA LYS A 121 20.55 1.58 -0.08
C LYS A 121 21.33 0.31 -0.43
N GLU A 122 22.00 -0.31 0.53
CA GLU A 122 22.69 -1.59 0.35
C GLU A 122 21.73 -2.70 -0.10
N ALA A 123 20.55 -2.79 0.52
CA ALA A 123 19.53 -3.77 0.16
C ALA A 123 19.01 -3.56 -1.28
N VAL A 124 18.78 -2.30 -1.68
CA VAL A 124 18.38 -1.96 -3.05
C VAL A 124 19.50 -2.27 -4.03
N GLU A 125 20.75 -1.93 -3.73
CA GLU A 125 21.89 -2.27 -4.58
C GLU A 125 22.08 -3.77 -4.73
N ALA A 126 21.94 -4.54 -3.66
CA ALA A 126 22.00 -6.01 -3.72
C ALA A 126 20.90 -6.58 -4.62
N THR A 127 19.68 -6.05 -4.52
CA THR A 127 18.54 -6.42 -5.37
C THR A 127 18.83 -6.09 -6.84
N LEU A 128 19.32 -4.89 -7.12
CA LEU A 128 19.71 -4.49 -8.48
C LEU A 128 20.82 -5.41 -9.02
N ARG A 129 21.77 -5.86 -8.19
CA ARG A 129 22.82 -6.80 -8.60
C ARG A 129 22.23 -8.17 -8.93
N GLN A 130 21.37 -8.70 -8.06
CA GLN A 130 20.72 -9.99 -8.22
C GLN A 130 19.98 -10.09 -9.55
N TYR A 131 19.25 -9.04 -9.94
CA TYR A 131 18.50 -9.00 -11.20
C TYR A 131 19.29 -8.44 -12.38
N ASN A 132 20.61 -8.18 -12.23
CA ASN A 132 21.45 -7.56 -13.26
C ASN A 132 20.91 -6.20 -13.77
N LEU A 133 20.31 -5.43 -12.86
CA LEU A 133 19.76 -4.09 -13.06
C LEU A 133 20.62 -2.99 -12.44
N ASN A 134 21.87 -3.29 -12.08
CA ASN A 134 22.85 -2.30 -11.58
C ASN A 134 22.93 -1.00 -12.39
N PRO A 135 22.85 -1.03 -13.74
CA PRO A 135 22.92 0.19 -14.53
C PRO A 135 21.67 1.07 -14.43
N TRP A 136 20.66 0.70 -13.64
CA TRP A 136 19.49 1.53 -13.41
C TRP A 136 19.87 2.82 -12.63
N PRO A 137 19.35 3.99 -13.02
CA PRO A 137 18.54 4.23 -14.23
C PRO A 137 19.42 4.24 -15.50
N LEU A 138 18.91 3.66 -16.58
CA LEU A 138 19.64 3.56 -17.84
C LEU A 138 19.86 4.95 -18.45
N LYS A 139 21.11 5.42 -18.47
CA LYS A 139 21.50 6.61 -19.22
C LYS A 139 21.40 6.37 -20.73
N SER A 140 21.01 7.42 -21.46
CA SER A 140 21.00 7.42 -22.93
C SER A 140 22.39 7.15 -23.53
N THR A 141 23.45 7.51 -22.80
CA THR A 141 24.87 7.38 -23.16
C THR A 141 25.49 6.02 -22.87
N HIS A 142 24.78 5.10 -22.20
CA HIS A 142 25.28 3.74 -22.03
C HIS A 142 25.27 2.99 -23.36
N THR A 143 26.47 2.72 -23.88
CA THR A 143 26.73 1.99 -25.14
C THR A 143 26.51 0.48 -25.03
N LYS A 144 26.28 -0.05 -23.83
CA LYS A 144 25.88 -1.45 -23.65
C LYS A 144 24.48 -1.66 -24.22
N ALA A 145 24.27 -2.81 -24.85
CA ALA A 145 22.96 -3.24 -25.34
C ALA A 145 21.93 -3.06 -24.21
N ARG A 146 20.95 -2.19 -24.43
CA ARG A 146 19.85 -1.99 -23.48
C ARG A 146 19.14 -3.34 -23.35
N PRO A 147 18.88 -3.84 -22.13
CA PRO A 147 18.05 -5.03 -21.98
C PRO A 147 16.71 -4.76 -22.66
N SER A 148 16.22 -5.72 -23.44
CA SER A 148 14.87 -5.64 -24.01
C SER A 148 13.86 -5.54 -22.86
N LEU A 149 12.71 -4.90 -23.11
CA LEU A 149 11.62 -4.84 -22.15
C LEU A 149 11.21 -6.25 -21.69
N GLU A 150 11.17 -7.19 -22.63
CA GLU A 150 11.02 -8.63 -22.38
C GLU A 150 12.04 -9.17 -21.36
N GLY A 151 13.34 -8.94 -21.59
CA GLY A 151 14.39 -9.41 -20.70
C GLY A 151 14.35 -8.75 -19.32
N LEU A 152 13.75 -7.56 -19.21
CA LEU A 152 13.48 -6.91 -17.92
C LEU A 152 12.30 -7.56 -17.21
N LEU A 153 11.16 -7.74 -17.90
CA LEU A 153 9.95 -8.35 -17.34
C LEU A 153 10.15 -9.81 -16.95
N MET A 154 11.02 -10.56 -17.63
CA MET A 154 11.42 -11.91 -17.19
C MET A 154 12.12 -11.92 -15.83
N LYS A 155 12.83 -10.85 -15.50
CA LYS A 155 13.60 -10.75 -14.25
C LYS A 155 12.78 -10.15 -13.13
N THR A 156 11.96 -9.14 -13.44
CA THR A 156 11.17 -8.40 -12.45
C THR A 156 9.74 -8.92 -12.29
N GLY A 157 9.31 -9.82 -13.19
CA GLY A 157 7.90 -10.14 -13.39
C GLY A 157 7.14 -8.99 -14.03
N LEU A 158 5.81 -9.15 -14.11
CA LEU A 158 4.88 -8.17 -14.67
C LEU A 158 4.41 -7.12 -13.67
N SER A 159 4.80 -7.25 -12.39
CA SER A 159 4.39 -6.35 -11.30
C SER A 159 4.64 -4.85 -11.57
N PRO A 160 5.65 -4.42 -12.37
CA PRO A 160 5.80 -3.00 -12.70
C PRO A 160 4.68 -2.45 -13.60
N LEU A 161 3.97 -3.31 -14.33
CA LEU A 161 2.94 -2.94 -15.32
C LEU A 161 1.53 -3.37 -14.90
N PHE A 162 1.41 -4.51 -14.22
CA PHE A 162 0.15 -5.13 -13.84
C PHE A 162 0.18 -5.57 -12.38
N GLN A 163 -0.95 -5.40 -11.70
CA GLN A 163 -1.15 -6.03 -10.41
C GLN A 163 -1.61 -7.48 -10.66
N MET A 164 -0.87 -8.45 -10.13
CA MET A 164 -1.19 -9.86 -10.25
C MET A 164 -1.60 -10.42 -8.91
N SER A 165 -2.70 -11.17 -8.86
CA SER A 165 -3.15 -11.85 -7.66
C SER A 165 -3.74 -13.21 -8.00
N VAL A 166 -3.74 -14.11 -7.02
CA VAL A 166 -4.45 -15.38 -7.13
C VAL A 166 -5.77 -15.22 -6.38
N VAL A 167 -6.88 -15.33 -7.11
CA VAL A 167 -8.22 -15.16 -6.55
C VAL A 167 -8.94 -16.50 -6.56
N LYS A 168 -9.72 -16.74 -5.51
CA LYS A 168 -10.65 -17.86 -5.48
C LYS A 168 -11.78 -17.57 -6.46
N ASP A 169 -12.07 -18.52 -7.34
CA ASP A 169 -13.23 -18.43 -8.22
C ASP A 169 -14.26 -19.49 -7.81
N ASP A 170 -15.34 -19.04 -7.17
CA ASP A 170 -16.42 -19.90 -6.72
C ASP A 170 -17.19 -20.55 -7.90
N SER A 171 -16.98 -20.11 -9.14
CA SER A 171 -17.52 -20.76 -10.35
C SER A 171 -16.76 -22.02 -10.76
N VAL A 172 -15.57 -22.27 -10.19
CA VAL A 172 -14.82 -23.52 -10.35
C VAL A 172 -14.77 -24.21 -9.00
N LYS A 173 -15.32 -25.43 -8.90
CA LYS A 173 -15.58 -26.14 -7.63
C LYS A 173 -14.38 -26.31 -6.69
N GLU A 174 -13.15 -26.01 -7.13
CA GLU A 174 -11.91 -25.97 -6.32
C GLU A 174 -10.81 -25.16 -7.06
N GLY A 175 -11.19 -24.13 -7.83
CA GLY A 175 -10.26 -23.43 -8.73
C GLY A 175 -9.80 -22.08 -8.19
N ASN A 176 -8.48 -21.93 -8.03
CA ASN A 176 -7.85 -20.61 -7.97
C ASN A 176 -7.60 -20.11 -9.41
N ARG A 177 -7.68 -18.79 -9.61
CA ARG A 177 -7.34 -18.15 -10.89
C ARG A 177 -6.34 -17.05 -10.71
N LEU A 178 -5.55 -16.83 -11.77
CA LEU A 178 -4.69 -15.67 -11.88
C LEU A 178 -5.54 -14.48 -12.33
N LEU A 179 -5.59 -13.45 -11.51
CA LEU A 179 -6.18 -12.17 -11.82
C LEU A 179 -5.06 -11.20 -12.20
N LEU A 180 -5.21 -10.56 -13.37
CA LEU A 180 -4.36 -9.48 -13.83
C LEU A 180 -5.18 -8.19 -13.87
N GLU A 181 -4.75 -7.22 -13.10
CA GLU A 181 -5.36 -5.89 -13.03
C GLU A 181 -4.38 -4.82 -13.49
N GLN A 182 -4.95 -3.71 -13.94
CA GLN A 182 -4.18 -2.50 -14.18
C GLN A 182 -3.51 -2.02 -12.90
N GLN A 183 -2.30 -1.46 -13.02
CA GLN A 183 -1.64 -0.88 -11.87
C GLN A 183 -2.41 0.34 -11.33
N GLY A 184 -2.50 0.45 -10.00
CA GLY A 184 -3.40 1.41 -9.34
C GLY A 184 -3.06 2.89 -9.57
N TYR A 185 -1.79 3.24 -9.83
CA TYR A 185 -1.27 4.63 -9.98
C TYR A 185 -1.98 5.66 -9.07
N VAL A 186 -2.23 5.29 -7.80
CA VAL A 186 -3.18 5.98 -6.92
C VAL A 186 -2.80 7.46 -6.74
N PHE A 187 -1.51 7.76 -6.56
CA PHE A 187 -1.01 9.13 -6.41
C PHE A 187 -1.23 10.00 -7.65
N ILE A 188 -1.10 9.44 -8.85
CA ILE A 188 -1.37 10.14 -10.10
C ILE A 188 -2.87 10.36 -10.27
N ARG A 189 -3.69 9.37 -9.94
CA ARG A 189 -5.16 9.50 -9.98
C ARG A 189 -5.65 10.56 -9.00
N MET A 190 -5.12 10.60 -7.77
CA MET A 190 -5.40 11.66 -6.81
C MET A 190 -5.02 13.04 -7.35
N ALA A 191 -3.87 13.17 -8.02
CA ALA A 191 -3.46 14.43 -8.65
C ALA A 191 -4.39 14.85 -9.82
N GLN A 192 -4.97 13.88 -10.55
CA GLN A 192 -5.91 14.07 -11.66
C GLN A 192 -7.34 14.42 -11.23
N MET A 193 -7.82 13.93 -10.07
CA MET A 193 -9.20 14.14 -9.59
C MET A 193 -9.58 15.62 -9.40
N ASN A 194 -8.59 16.48 -9.14
CA ASN A 194 -8.81 17.91 -8.94
C ASN A 194 -8.42 18.77 -10.17
N SER A 195 -8.23 18.17 -11.35
CA SER A 195 -8.01 18.88 -12.62
C SER A 195 -8.99 18.34 -13.67
N ASN A 196 -9.09 18.97 -14.85
CA ASN A 196 -9.93 18.50 -15.96
C ASN A 196 -9.51 17.13 -16.55
N CYS A 197 -8.79 16.31 -15.78
CA CYS A 197 -8.55 14.89 -16.05
C CYS A 197 -7.78 14.61 -17.36
N SER A 198 -7.33 15.64 -18.07
CA SER A 198 -6.56 15.56 -19.32
C SER A 198 -5.11 16.01 -19.14
N THR A 199 -4.82 16.86 -18.15
CA THR A 199 -3.46 17.35 -17.85
C THR A 199 -3.22 17.34 -16.34
N VAL A 200 -2.23 16.56 -15.89
CA VAL A 200 -1.71 16.67 -14.53
C VAL A 200 -0.73 17.83 -14.52
N GLU A 201 -1.02 18.88 -13.76
CA GLU A 201 -0.01 19.88 -13.47
C GLU A 201 1.13 19.21 -12.70
N PHE A 202 2.35 19.25 -13.26
CA PHE A 202 3.55 18.64 -12.67
C PHE A 202 3.78 19.10 -11.21
N GLY A 203 3.32 20.31 -10.87
CA GLY A 203 3.34 20.85 -9.51
C GLY A 203 2.62 19.98 -8.47
N ARG A 204 1.61 19.19 -8.87
CA ARG A 204 0.88 18.28 -7.96
C ARG A 204 1.61 16.96 -7.71
N LEU A 205 2.47 16.55 -8.64
CA LEU A 205 3.35 15.39 -8.48
C LEU A 205 4.70 15.78 -7.87
N ARG A 206 4.88 17.03 -7.46
CA ARG A 206 6.17 17.57 -6.96
C ARG A 206 6.72 16.78 -5.78
N ALA A 207 5.89 16.34 -4.85
CA ALA A 207 6.34 15.55 -3.71
C ALA A 207 6.90 14.19 -4.14
N TYR A 208 6.19 13.49 -5.03
CA TYR A 208 6.65 12.24 -5.62
C TYR A 208 7.92 12.43 -6.44
N ALA A 209 7.96 13.45 -7.31
CA ALA A 209 9.13 13.79 -8.11
C ALA A 209 10.36 14.05 -7.21
N ARG A 210 10.20 14.84 -6.15
CA ARG A 210 11.28 15.11 -5.18
C ARG A 210 11.76 13.86 -4.47
N TYR A 211 10.85 12.98 -4.08
CA TYR A 211 11.21 11.72 -3.44
C TYR A 211 11.96 10.79 -4.41
N ALA A 212 11.49 10.64 -5.64
CA ALA A 212 12.18 9.86 -6.67
C ALA A 212 13.58 10.43 -6.98
N MET A 213 13.70 11.77 -7.06
CA MET A 213 15.00 12.43 -7.23
C MET A 213 15.93 12.12 -6.05
N TYR A 214 15.44 12.22 -4.81
CA TYR A 214 16.21 11.86 -3.62
C TYR A 214 16.70 10.41 -3.68
N CYS A 215 15.81 9.44 -3.96
CA CYS A 215 16.19 8.03 -4.06
C CYS A 215 17.27 7.80 -5.13
N ILE A 216 17.10 8.38 -6.32
CA ILE A 216 18.08 8.23 -7.42
C ILE A 216 19.40 8.90 -7.06
N SER A 217 19.39 10.12 -6.52
CA SER A 217 20.60 10.82 -6.09
C SER A 217 21.36 10.05 -5.00
N THR A 218 20.66 9.42 -4.06
CA THR A 218 21.27 8.61 -3.01
C THR A 218 21.87 7.32 -3.54
N LEU A 219 21.17 6.64 -4.47
CA LEU A 219 21.66 5.41 -5.11
C LEU A 219 22.78 5.69 -6.13
N ARG A 220 22.77 6.86 -6.75
CA ARG A 220 23.63 7.21 -7.88
C ARG A 220 24.23 8.60 -7.68
N PRO A 221 25.11 8.78 -6.67
CA PRO A 221 25.66 10.09 -6.32
C PRO A 221 26.53 10.71 -7.43
N TRP A 222 26.94 9.92 -8.42
CA TRP A 222 27.68 10.38 -9.61
C TRP A 222 26.79 10.96 -10.72
N MET A 223 25.46 10.87 -10.60
CA MET A 223 24.54 11.53 -11.54
C MET A 223 24.43 13.01 -11.20
N SER A 224 24.49 13.87 -12.21
CA SER A 224 24.23 15.29 -12.05
C SER A 224 22.75 15.54 -11.72
N VAL A 225 22.47 16.68 -11.10
CA VAL A 225 21.08 17.09 -10.77
C VAL A 225 20.18 17.09 -12.01
N MET A 226 20.71 17.52 -13.17
CA MET A 226 19.95 17.53 -14.43
C MET A 226 19.67 16.11 -14.94
N GLU A 227 20.64 15.19 -14.88
CA GLU A 227 20.41 13.79 -15.27
C GLU A 227 19.36 13.11 -14.39
N VAL A 228 19.38 13.40 -13.08
CA VAL A 228 18.37 12.88 -12.15
C VAL A 228 16.99 13.46 -12.47
N PHE A 229 16.92 14.77 -12.73
CA PHE A 229 15.69 15.44 -13.12
C PHE A 229 15.09 14.84 -14.40
N ASP A 230 15.88 14.70 -15.46
CA ASP A 230 15.42 14.16 -16.76
C ASP A 230 14.94 12.71 -16.63
N THR A 231 15.63 11.91 -15.79
CA THR A 231 15.23 10.53 -15.48
C THR A 231 13.85 10.51 -14.81
N VAL A 232 13.68 11.28 -13.72
CA VAL A 232 12.42 11.33 -12.98
C VAL A 232 11.30 11.90 -13.83
N TYR A 233 11.58 12.91 -14.64
CA TYR A 233 10.62 13.46 -15.59
C TYR A 233 10.13 12.40 -16.58
N SER A 234 11.05 11.63 -17.16
CA SER A 234 10.71 10.56 -18.10
C SER A 234 9.90 9.43 -17.45
N MET A 235 10.26 9.04 -16.21
CA MET A 235 9.49 8.08 -15.43
C MET A 235 8.06 8.58 -15.19
N LEU A 236 7.93 9.83 -14.74
CA LEU A 236 6.63 10.44 -14.48
C LEU A 236 5.77 10.56 -15.73
N ALA A 237 6.37 10.94 -16.87
CA ALA A 237 5.66 11.04 -18.14
C ALA A 237 5.06 9.67 -18.54
N LEU A 238 5.84 8.59 -18.39
CA LEU A 238 5.37 7.22 -18.64
C LEU A 238 4.24 6.82 -17.68
N GLU A 239 4.42 7.05 -16.37
CA GLU A 239 3.40 6.68 -15.37
C GLU A 239 2.09 7.47 -15.56
N VAL A 240 2.16 8.74 -15.95
CA VAL A 240 0.98 9.56 -16.27
C VAL A 240 0.25 8.99 -17.49
N GLU A 241 0.98 8.53 -18.50
CA GLU A 241 0.39 7.91 -19.69
C GLU A 241 -0.24 6.55 -19.36
N LEU A 242 0.42 5.73 -18.55
CA LEU A 242 -0.15 4.46 -18.06
C LEU A 242 -1.39 4.69 -17.20
N ALA A 243 -1.40 5.71 -16.34
CA ALA A 243 -2.56 6.13 -15.56
C ALA A 243 -3.73 6.61 -16.46
N ARG A 244 -3.42 7.27 -17.59
CA ARG A 244 -4.41 7.72 -18.58
C ARG A 244 -5.05 6.53 -19.31
N ILE A 245 -4.25 5.57 -19.76
CA ILE A 245 -4.71 4.36 -20.46
C ILE A 245 -5.56 3.49 -19.54
N SER A 246 -5.19 3.40 -18.26
CA SER A 246 -5.93 2.66 -17.22
C SER A 246 -7.20 3.39 -16.72
N ARG A 247 -7.69 4.41 -17.42
CA ARG A 247 -8.97 5.04 -17.09
C ARG A 247 -10.13 4.17 -17.55
N THR A 248 -10.90 3.65 -16.60
CA THR A 248 -12.20 3.03 -16.87
C THR A 248 -13.18 4.14 -17.28
N LYS A 249 -13.66 4.10 -18.53
CA LYS A 249 -14.53 5.17 -19.09
C LYS A 249 -15.88 5.32 -18.39
N GLN A 250 -16.30 4.36 -17.55
CA GLN A 250 -17.65 4.32 -16.96
C GLN A 250 -17.67 3.76 -15.51
N GLY A 251 -16.54 3.71 -14.81
CA GLY A 251 -16.49 3.21 -13.42
C GLY A 251 -16.71 1.70 -13.23
N PHE A 252 -17.16 0.97 -14.26
CA PHE A 252 -17.22 -0.50 -14.23
C PHE A 252 -15.87 -1.11 -14.68
N GLN A 253 -15.24 -1.88 -13.78
CA GLN A 253 -14.19 -2.82 -14.17
C GLN A 253 -14.84 -3.94 -14.99
N LYS A 254 -14.43 -4.08 -16.26
CA LYS A 254 -14.85 -5.20 -17.09
C LYS A 254 -13.89 -6.36 -16.85
N THR A 255 -14.31 -7.32 -16.03
CA THR A 255 -13.58 -8.58 -15.88
C THR A 255 -13.85 -9.44 -17.10
N SER A 256 -12.78 -9.88 -17.77
CA SER A 256 -12.85 -10.81 -18.90
C SER A 256 -12.10 -12.07 -18.52
N LEU A 257 -12.74 -13.22 -18.71
CA LEU A 257 -12.06 -14.50 -18.54
C LEU A 257 -11.35 -14.84 -19.85
N LEU A 258 -10.04 -15.06 -19.77
CA LEU A 258 -9.20 -15.37 -20.92
C LEU A 258 -8.36 -16.62 -20.63
N THR A 259 -8.14 -17.44 -21.65
CA THR A 259 -7.07 -18.44 -21.64
C THR A 259 -5.71 -17.75 -21.84
N PHE A 260 -4.61 -18.45 -21.57
CA PHE A 260 -3.28 -17.94 -21.86
C PHE A 260 -3.08 -17.68 -23.37
N GLU A 261 -3.66 -18.51 -24.24
CA GLU A 261 -3.56 -18.35 -25.70
C GLU A 261 -4.29 -17.09 -26.18
N GLU A 262 -5.47 -16.81 -25.62
CA GLU A 262 -6.21 -15.57 -25.90
C GLU A 262 -5.43 -14.36 -25.38
N LEU A 263 -4.83 -14.45 -24.18
CA LEU A 263 -4.02 -13.38 -23.61
C LEU A 263 -2.76 -13.11 -24.45
N GLU A 264 -2.08 -14.15 -24.94
CA GLU A 264 -0.94 -14.05 -25.84
C GLU A 264 -1.31 -13.38 -27.17
N SER A 265 -2.51 -13.65 -27.69
CA SER A 265 -2.98 -13.02 -28.93
C SER A 265 -3.22 -11.51 -28.78
N ILE A 266 -3.64 -11.08 -27.59
CA ILE A 266 -3.90 -9.66 -27.26
C ILE A 266 -2.61 -8.95 -26.86
N PHE A 267 -1.74 -9.66 -26.12
CA PHE A 267 -0.45 -9.19 -25.64
C PHE A 267 0.64 -10.18 -26.05
N PRO A 268 1.26 -10.01 -27.23
CA PRO A 268 2.31 -10.93 -27.70
C PRO A 268 3.52 -11.02 -26.76
N LEU A 269 3.74 -9.98 -25.93
CA LEU A 269 4.75 -9.96 -24.86
C LEU A 269 4.41 -10.89 -23.67
N PHE A 270 3.24 -11.52 -23.65
CA PHE A 270 2.86 -12.48 -22.61
C PHE A 270 3.40 -13.89 -22.88
N PHE A 271 3.73 -14.20 -24.13
CA PHE A 271 4.34 -15.48 -24.57
C PHE A 271 5.61 -15.84 -23.79
N ILE A 272 6.25 -14.81 -23.25
CA ILE A 272 7.49 -14.81 -22.49
C ILE A 272 7.41 -15.67 -21.22
N PHE A 273 6.23 -15.82 -20.61
CA PHE A 273 6.03 -16.59 -19.37
C PHE A 273 5.71 -18.08 -19.58
N ARG A 274 5.65 -18.54 -20.84
CA ARG A 274 5.34 -19.95 -21.15
C ARG A 274 6.52 -20.89 -20.92
N TYR A 275 7.73 -20.35 -20.78
CA TYR A 275 8.99 -21.10 -20.74
C TYR A 275 9.94 -20.72 -19.58
N SER A 276 9.46 -19.92 -18.61
CA SER A 276 10.20 -19.55 -17.39
C SER A 276 10.00 -20.54 -16.26
#